data_AF-A0A8J5USF1-F1
#
_entry.id   AF-A0A8J5USF1-F1
#
_cell.length_a   1.000
_cell.length_b   1.000
_cell.length_c   1.000
_cell.angle_alpha   90.00
_cell.angle_beta   90.00
_cell.angle_gamma   90.00
#
_symmetry.space_group_name_H-M   'P 1'
#
loop_
_entity.id
_entity.type
_entity.pdbx_description
1 polymer ?
#
loop_
_entity_poly.entity_id
_entity_poly.type
_entity_poly.pdbx_seq_one_letter_code
_entity_poly.pdbx_strand_id
1 'polypeptide(L)'
;MTARLLSTSDALVEVSDHILNTIDSLSKVEYNKKGRKYRFVNNQFQRIRQEDKYLIINPENLDDNLGLLSAFNILSNINNGEILDQFPEFCVTILGMAQVLERKKWYEEENHCVLHIKNAKYDPRELAQIADEYILDHPITDQHIEWGVNLMIASKLNFFHTDHHIGTKLEGLYMRQFIEEYFGEDALNSHDVLIALKSCVHWGNIKGILYKLEVPNLSLSQDIIENFASFPDPLPELKMNIYERYPSGTSKYSLIRKAIDLLCDWKYSKLVDIPPQIDFEWIFELCHDIESDPIKYHLRSSTKQLCDNPVNLQELNVKYNARIKQLLNLISTIINIFPETGGEFLLQNSKIPKFTPDLISEEYCAKLIKLQEQIESYEDKEWDVEDIVLRLYTGDLENSLFERVMKMREKFSDDYE
;
A
#
# COMPACT_ATOMS: atom_id res chain seq x y z
N MET A 1 -63.98 6.19 -33.00
CA MET A 1 -62.72 6.21 -32.24
C MET A 1 -62.10 4.83 -32.33
N THR A 2 -61.22 4.62 -33.29
CA THR A 2 -60.47 3.37 -33.44
C THR A 2 -59.18 3.51 -32.66
N ALA A 3 -59.08 2.81 -31.52
CA ALA A 3 -57.83 2.65 -30.81
C ALA A 3 -56.84 1.95 -31.75
N ARG A 4 -55.81 2.67 -32.18
CA ARG A 4 -54.72 2.11 -32.97
C ARG A 4 -53.96 1.16 -32.04
N LEU A 5 -54.10 -0.15 -32.25
CA LEU A 5 -53.29 -1.15 -31.57
C LEU A 5 -51.84 -0.91 -32.00
N LEU A 6 -51.03 -0.35 -31.09
CA LEU A 6 -49.58 -0.26 -31.26
C LEU A 6 -49.06 -1.67 -31.50
N SER A 7 -48.32 -1.86 -32.59
CA SER A 7 -47.67 -3.15 -32.81
C SER A 7 -46.56 -3.34 -31.79
N THR A 8 -46.18 -4.57 -31.50
CA THR A 8 -45.07 -4.89 -30.59
C THR A 8 -43.77 -4.22 -31.03
N SER A 9 -43.61 -4.00 -32.34
CA SER A 9 -42.49 -3.26 -32.92
C SER A 9 -42.54 -1.77 -32.56
N ASP A 10 -43.71 -1.14 -32.62
CA ASP A 10 -43.87 0.27 -32.26
C ASP A 10 -43.61 0.49 -30.76
N ALA A 11 -44.07 -0.45 -29.92
CA ALA A 11 -43.80 -0.42 -28.48
C ALA A 11 -42.30 -0.58 -28.16
N LEU A 12 -41.58 -1.42 -28.92
CA LEU A 12 -40.12 -1.59 -28.78
C LEU A 12 -39.34 -0.36 -29.23
N VAL A 13 -39.79 0.29 -30.31
CA VAL A 13 -39.20 1.56 -30.78
C VAL A 13 -39.45 2.65 -29.74
N GLU A 14 -40.65 2.76 -29.20
CA GLU A 14 -40.99 3.76 -28.17
C GLU A 14 -40.20 3.54 -26.86
N VAL A 15 -40.00 2.29 -26.43
CA VAL A 15 -39.14 1.96 -25.28
C VAL A 15 -37.68 2.26 -25.58
N SER A 16 -37.20 1.97 -26.79
CA SER A 16 -35.83 2.28 -27.21
C SER A 16 -35.60 3.79 -27.26
N ASP A 17 -36.54 4.55 -27.81
CA ASP A 17 -36.52 6.01 -27.83
C ASP A 17 -36.61 6.58 -26.41
N HIS A 18 -37.39 5.98 -25.51
CA HIS A 18 -37.42 6.37 -24.10
C HIS A 18 -36.09 6.13 -23.40
N ILE A 19 -35.45 4.98 -23.63
CA ILE A 19 -34.11 4.65 -23.10
C ILE A 19 -33.06 5.63 -23.67
N LEU A 20 -33.08 5.89 -24.98
CA LEU A 20 -32.18 6.84 -25.64
C LEU A 20 -32.39 8.27 -25.12
N ASN A 21 -33.63 8.70 -24.91
CA ASN A 21 -33.95 10.01 -24.32
C ASN A 21 -33.59 10.11 -22.83
N THR A 22 -33.45 8.98 -22.11
CA THR A 22 -32.88 8.95 -20.75
C THR A 22 -31.36 8.98 -20.75
N ILE A 23 -30.68 8.70 -21.86
CA ILE A 23 -29.21 8.80 -21.94
C ILE A 23 -28.74 10.26 -21.84
N ASP A 24 -29.46 11.20 -22.44
CA ASP A 24 -29.14 12.63 -22.29
C ASP A 24 -29.33 13.12 -20.86
N SER A 25 -30.30 12.57 -20.11
CA SER A 25 -30.46 12.87 -18.68
C SER A 25 -29.40 12.18 -17.81
N LEU A 26 -28.88 11.01 -18.21
CA LEU A 26 -27.76 10.33 -17.53
C LEU A 26 -26.46 11.14 -17.55
N SER A 27 -26.21 11.96 -18.58
CA SER A 27 -25.05 12.87 -18.64
C SER A 27 -24.99 13.88 -17.48
N LYS A 28 -26.15 14.19 -16.88
CA LYS A 28 -26.30 15.08 -15.71
C LYS A 28 -26.31 14.32 -14.38
N VAL A 29 -26.39 12.99 -14.41
CA VAL A 29 -26.40 12.15 -13.20
C VAL A 29 -24.97 11.99 -12.70
N GLU A 30 -24.69 12.64 -11.58
CA GLU A 30 -23.52 12.35 -10.77
C GLU A 30 -23.89 11.32 -9.70
N TYR A 31 -23.04 10.32 -9.50
CA TYR A 31 -23.21 9.40 -8.38
C TYR A 31 -21.87 9.14 -7.69
N ASN A 32 -21.95 8.91 -6.38
CA ASN A 32 -20.79 8.60 -5.54
C ASN A 32 -20.65 7.10 -5.36
N LYS A 33 -19.48 6.54 -5.69
CA LYS A 33 -19.12 5.15 -5.41
C LYS A 33 -17.77 5.10 -4.71
N LYS A 34 -17.75 4.59 -3.47
CA LYS A 34 -16.54 4.53 -2.62
C LYS A 34 -15.85 5.89 -2.47
N GLY A 35 -16.62 6.96 -2.25
CA GLY A 35 -16.10 8.34 -2.08
C GLY A 35 -15.57 8.99 -3.35
N ARG A 36 -15.84 8.43 -4.54
CA ARG A 36 -15.44 9.00 -5.83
C ARG A 36 -16.69 9.37 -6.62
N LYS A 37 -16.72 10.58 -7.17
CA LYS A 37 -17.78 11.06 -8.07
C LYS A 37 -17.57 10.50 -9.47
N TYR A 38 -18.64 10.02 -10.08
CA TYR A 38 -18.66 9.57 -11.47
C TYR A 38 -19.77 10.32 -12.22
N ARG A 39 -19.50 10.67 -13.47
CA ARG A 39 -20.46 11.25 -14.41
C ARG A 39 -20.52 10.38 -15.66
N PHE A 40 -21.69 10.29 -16.28
CA PHE A 40 -21.83 9.60 -17.54
C PHE A 40 -21.28 10.47 -18.68
N VAL A 41 -20.20 10.03 -19.33
CA VAL A 41 -19.52 10.73 -20.43
C VAL A 41 -19.10 9.69 -21.48
N ASN A 42 -19.40 9.93 -22.76
CA ASN A 42 -19.06 9.03 -23.88
C ASN A 42 -19.55 7.58 -23.67
N ASN A 43 -20.83 7.40 -23.31
CA ASN A 43 -21.46 6.10 -23.05
C ASN A 43 -20.83 5.26 -21.93
N GLN A 44 -20.02 5.86 -21.05
CA GLN A 44 -19.46 5.20 -19.87
C GLN A 44 -19.49 6.12 -18.66
N PHE A 45 -19.58 5.56 -17.46
CA PHE A 45 -19.37 6.34 -16.24
C PHE A 45 -17.89 6.58 -16.03
N GLN A 46 -17.48 7.83 -16.22
CA GLN A 46 -16.12 8.28 -16.02
C GLN A 46 -16.02 8.94 -14.64
N ARG A 47 -14.90 8.71 -13.95
CA ARG A 47 -14.63 9.38 -12.67
C ARG A 47 -14.46 10.87 -12.93
N ILE A 48 -15.24 11.71 -12.24
CA ILE A 48 -15.00 13.15 -12.20
C ILE A 48 -13.77 13.34 -11.31
N ARG A 49 -12.68 13.84 -11.90
CA ARG A 49 -11.53 14.32 -11.13
C ARG A 49 -11.94 15.68 -10.56
N GLN A 50 -12.09 15.76 -9.24
CA GLN A 50 -12.33 17.04 -8.58
C GLN A 50 -10.97 17.75 -8.49
N GLU A 51 -10.90 18.97 -9.05
CA GLU A 51 -9.69 19.81 -9.03
C GLU A 51 -9.53 20.58 -7.72
N ASP A 52 -10.50 20.42 -6.81
CA ASP A 52 -10.53 20.97 -5.44
C ASP A 52 -9.44 20.41 -4.52
N LYS A 53 -8.53 19.57 -5.05
CA LYS A 53 -7.42 18.95 -4.31
C LYS A 53 -6.07 19.11 -5.00
N TYR A 54 -6.04 19.81 -6.13
CA TYR A 54 -4.81 19.98 -6.90
C TYR A 54 -4.02 21.16 -6.39
N LEU A 55 -2.71 20.97 -6.23
CA LEU A 55 -1.79 22.06 -5.95
C LEU A 55 -1.62 22.88 -7.21
N ILE A 56 -2.02 24.14 -7.19
CA ILE A 56 -1.83 25.07 -8.29
C ILE A 56 -0.52 25.83 -8.08
N ILE A 57 0.35 25.83 -9.09
CA ILE A 57 1.67 26.43 -9.06
C ILE A 57 1.92 27.35 -10.26
N ASN A 58 2.93 28.21 -10.15
CA ASN A 58 3.50 29.04 -11.21
C ASN A 58 5.02 29.12 -10.98
N PRO A 59 5.78 28.07 -11.36
CA PRO A 59 7.21 27.99 -11.06
C PRO A 59 8.03 29.12 -11.72
N GLU A 60 7.47 29.81 -12.73
CA GLU A 60 8.07 30.97 -13.38
C GLU A 60 7.91 32.28 -12.60
N ASN A 61 6.97 32.36 -11.66
CA ASN A 61 6.73 33.55 -10.82
C ASN A 61 6.49 33.16 -9.35
N LEU A 62 7.58 32.88 -8.64
CA LEU A 62 7.54 32.43 -7.24
C LEU A 62 7.09 33.52 -6.24
N ASP A 63 7.06 34.79 -6.66
CA ASP A 63 6.60 35.90 -5.82
C ASP A 63 5.08 35.85 -5.59
N ASP A 64 4.33 35.17 -6.48
CA ASP A 64 2.88 34.99 -6.35
C ASP A 64 2.50 34.00 -5.22
N ASN A 65 3.46 33.21 -4.70
CA ASN A 65 3.25 32.15 -3.69
C ASN A 65 2.04 31.24 -3.98
N LEU A 66 1.82 30.89 -5.26
CA LEU A 66 0.59 30.20 -5.66
C LEU A 66 0.39 28.85 -4.99
N GLY A 67 1.46 28.08 -4.76
CA GLY A 67 1.36 26.80 -4.08
C GLY A 67 0.77 26.94 -2.67
N LEU A 68 1.19 27.99 -1.94
CA LEU A 68 0.68 28.31 -0.62
C LEU A 68 -0.78 28.76 -0.67
N LEU A 69 -1.13 29.68 -1.58
CA LEU A 69 -2.50 30.17 -1.72
C LEU A 69 -3.47 29.06 -2.16
N SER A 70 -3.00 28.17 -3.03
CA SER A 70 -3.74 26.99 -3.46
C SER A 70 -3.99 26.03 -2.30
N ALA A 71 -2.97 25.77 -1.47
CA ALA A 71 -3.13 24.95 -0.29
C ALA A 71 -4.09 25.58 0.73
N PHE A 72 -4.03 26.90 0.93
CA PHE A 72 -4.96 27.62 1.81
C PHE A 72 -6.41 27.49 1.34
N ASN A 73 -6.67 27.67 0.04
CA ASN A 73 -8.01 27.49 -0.54
C ASN A 73 -8.53 26.05 -0.33
N ILE A 74 -7.67 25.04 -0.45
CA ILE A 74 -8.06 23.65 -0.17
C ILE A 74 -8.46 23.49 1.29
N LEU A 75 -7.67 24.02 2.23
CA LEU A 75 -7.94 23.95 3.67
C LEU A 75 -9.20 24.73 4.06
N SER A 76 -9.42 25.93 3.51
CA SER A 76 -10.61 26.74 3.80
C SER A 76 -11.91 26.10 3.32
N ASN A 77 -11.84 25.18 2.36
CA ASN A 77 -12.99 24.42 1.88
C ASN A 77 -13.27 23.15 2.71
N ILE A 78 -12.33 22.71 3.55
CA ILE A 78 -12.54 21.57 4.45
C ILE A 78 -13.36 22.04 5.63
N ASN A 79 -14.53 21.42 5.81
CA ASN A 79 -15.47 21.73 6.88
C ASN A 79 -15.73 23.25 7.02
N ASN A 80 -15.89 23.93 5.88
CA ASN A 80 -16.09 25.39 5.79
C ASN A 80 -15.04 26.23 6.53
N GLY A 81 -13.81 25.74 6.62
CA GLY A 81 -12.68 26.44 7.22
C GLY A 81 -12.46 26.17 8.70
N GLU A 82 -13.33 25.40 9.37
CA GLU A 82 -13.18 25.09 10.80
C GLU A 82 -11.84 24.41 11.14
N ILE A 83 -11.24 23.68 10.20
CA ILE A 83 -9.92 23.05 10.38
C ILE A 83 -8.81 24.09 10.65
N LEU A 84 -8.93 25.30 10.07
CA LEU A 84 -7.94 26.37 10.22
C LEU A 84 -7.88 26.89 11.65
N ASP A 85 -9.02 26.87 12.35
CA ASP A 85 -9.15 27.28 13.75
C ASP A 85 -8.81 26.13 14.72
N GLN A 86 -9.25 24.91 14.39
CA GLN A 86 -9.08 23.74 15.27
C GLN A 86 -7.64 23.19 15.26
N PHE A 87 -6.97 23.23 14.11
CA PHE A 87 -5.64 22.64 13.92
C PHE A 87 -4.71 23.62 13.17
N PRO A 88 -4.41 24.80 13.73
CA PRO A 88 -3.65 25.83 13.03
C PRO A 88 -2.23 25.38 12.67
N GLU A 89 -1.51 24.76 13.62
CA GLU A 89 -0.15 24.22 13.41
C GLU A 89 -0.07 23.22 12.24
N PHE A 90 -1.08 22.35 12.14
CA PHE A 90 -1.21 21.39 11.05
C PHE A 90 -1.50 22.08 9.71
N CYS A 91 -2.36 23.11 9.72
CA CYS A 91 -2.67 23.87 8.52
C CYS A 91 -1.44 24.61 8.00
N VAL A 92 -0.72 25.35 8.85
CA VAL A 92 0.50 26.08 8.45
C VAL A 92 1.64 25.14 8.03
N THR A 93 1.68 23.91 8.56
CA THR A 93 2.54 22.82 8.08
C THR A 93 2.25 22.49 6.61
N ILE A 94 0.97 22.31 6.23
CA ILE A 94 0.60 22.06 4.84
C ILE A 94 0.91 23.26 3.94
N LEU A 95 0.66 24.48 4.42
CA LEU A 95 0.96 25.71 3.67
C LEU A 95 2.47 25.88 3.39
N GLY A 96 3.29 25.72 4.42
CA GLY A 96 4.75 25.80 4.31
C GLY A 96 5.32 24.72 3.39
N MET A 97 4.83 23.48 3.54
CA MET A 97 5.19 22.39 2.64
C MET A 97 4.83 22.71 1.19
N ALA A 98 3.62 23.20 0.92
CA ALA A 98 3.17 23.56 -0.43
C ALA A 98 4.04 24.65 -1.07
N GLN A 99 4.40 25.67 -0.30
CA GLN A 99 5.30 26.74 -0.74
C GLN A 99 6.67 26.20 -1.14
N VAL A 100 7.24 25.30 -0.34
CA VAL A 100 8.56 24.74 -0.59
C VAL A 100 8.55 23.76 -1.76
N LEU A 101 7.49 22.94 -1.90
CA LEU A 101 7.31 22.05 -3.04
C LEU A 101 7.43 22.82 -4.36
N GLU A 102 6.72 23.96 -4.48
CA GLU A 102 6.77 24.84 -5.64
C GLU A 102 8.17 25.43 -5.85
N ARG A 103 8.74 26.08 -4.83
CA ARG A 103 10.04 26.77 -4.91
C ARG A 103 11.20 25.86 -5.26
N LYS A 104 11.16 24.61 -4.78
CA LYS A 104 12.24 23.62 -4.96
C LYS A 104 11.96 22.59 -6.04
N LYS A 105 10.79 22.66 -6.68
CA LYS A 105 10.33 21.70 -7.69
C LYS A 105 10.33 20.25 -7.18
N TRP A 106 9.95 20.06 -5.92
CA TRP A 106 9.79 18.73 -5.30
C TRP A 106 8.41 18.11 -5.58
N TYR A 107 7.63 18.72 -6.47
CA TYR A 107 6.27 18.34 -6.78
C TYR A 107 6.18 17.26 -7.88
N GLU A 108 5.04 16.58 -7.93
CA GLU A 108 4.71 15.54 -8.90
C GLU A 108 4.27 16.16 -10.23
N GLU A 109 5.00 15.86 -11.31
CA GLU A 109 4.72 16.38 -12.65
C GLU A 109 3.81 15.45 -13.46
N GLU A 110 3.85 14.14 -13.21
CA GLU A 110 3.28 13.14 -14.12
C GLU A 110 1.79 12.84 -13.86
N ASN A 111 1.28 13.10 -12.64
CA ASN A 111 0.01 12.52 -12.18
C ASN A 111 -1.17 13.49 -12.05
N HIS A 112 -1.08 14.70 -12.62
CA HIS A 112 -2.12 15.74 -12.60
C HIS A 112 -2.61 16.14 -11.19
N CYS A 113 -1.86 15.82 -10.13
CA CYS A 113 -2.16 16.29 -8.77
C CYS A 113 -1.62 17.71 -8.51
N VAL A 114 -0.80 18.20 -9.43
CA VAL A 114 -0.20 19.52 -9.46
C VAL A 114 -0.50 20.10 -10.83
N LEU A 115 -0.98 21.34 -10.87
CA LEU A 115 -1.37 22.04 -12.09
C LEU A 115 -0.65 23.38 -12.17
N HIS A 116 -0.17 23.73 -13.35
CA HIS A 116 0.20 25.11 -13.62
C HIS A 116 -1.07 25.97 -13.65
N ILE A 117 -1.04 27.17 -13.06
CA ILE A 117 -2.13 28.17 -13.04
C ILE A 117 -2.82 28.39 -14.40
N LYS A 118 -2.11 28.30 -15.54
CA LYS A 118 -2.69 28.44 -16.89
C LYS A 118 -3.75 27.36 -17.20
N ASN A 119 -3.67 26.22 -16.52
CA ASN A 119 -4.55 25.07 -16.69
C ASN A 119 -5.58 24.94 -15.55
N ALA A 120 -5.56 25.84 -14.56
CA ALA A 120 -6.46 25.78 -13.42
C ALA A 120 -7.85 26.35 -13.76
N LYS A 121 -8.90 25.79 -13.14
CA LYS A 121 -10.28 26.29 -13.28
C LYS A 121 -10.60 27.52 -12.43
N TYR A 122 -9.76 27.81 -11.44
CA TYR A 122 -9.92 28.93 -10.51
C TYR A 122 -8.56 29.54 -10.22
N ASP A 123 -8.57 30.77 -9.72
CA ASP A 123 -7.37 31.50 -9.33
C ASP A 123 -7.24 31.52 -7.80
N PRO A 124 -6.22 30.85 -7.21
CA PRO A 124 -6.03 30.87 -5.76
C PRO A 124 -5.82 32.26 -5.15
N ARG A 125 -5.42 33.25 -5.97
CA ARG A 125 -5.17 34.62 -5.52
C ARG A 125 -6.42 35.36 -5.06
N GLU A 126 -7.61 34.85 -5.37
CA GLU A 126 -8.88 35.40 -4.87
C GLU A 126 -8.96 35.41 -3.33
N LEU A 127 -8.24 34.51 -2.64
CA LEU A 127 -8.18 34.44 -1.17
C LEU A 127 -6.88 34.98 -0.58
N ALA A 128 -6.05 35.68 -1.36
CA ALA A 128 -4.71 36.10 -0.94
C ALA A 128 -4.71 36.90 0.36
N GLN A 129 -5.59 37.91 0.48
CA GLN A 129 -5.66 38.74 1.69
C GLN A 129 -5.98 37.92 2.94
N ILE A 130 -6.92 36.97 2.85
CA ILE A 130 -7.32 36.13 3.99
C ILE A 130 -6.19 35.16 4.36
N ALA A 131 -5.51 34.60 3.36
CA ALA A 131 -4.35 33.75 3.58
C ALA A 131 -3.19 34.52 4.24
N ASP A 132 -2.93 35.75 3.81
CA ASP A 132 -1.90 36.61 4.38
C ASP A 132 -2.21 36.98 5.84
N GLU A 133 -3.46 37.34 6.14
CA GLU A 133 -3.93 37.58 7.51
C GLU A 133 -3.75 36.33 8.40
N TYR A 134 -4.13 35.16 7.89
CA TYR A 134 -3.95 33.89 8.61
C TYR A 134 -2.48 33.56 8.90
N ILE A 135 -1.57 33.81 7.93
CA ILE A 135 -0.14 33.56 8.10
C ILE A 135 0.52 34.59 9.04
N LEU A 136 -0.02 35.80 9.10
CA LEU A 136 0.43 36.80 10.09
C LEU A 136 0.08 36.35 11.51
N ASP A 137 -1.10 35.78 11.71
CA ASP A 137 -1.54 35.25 13.01
C ASP A 137 -0.89 33.91 13.35
N HIS A 138 -0.57 33.10 12.34
CA HIS A 138 0.09 31.80 12.47
C HIS A 138 1.33 31.70 11.54
N PRO A 139 2.48 32.28 11.94
CA PRO A 139 3.67 32.30 11.10
C PRO A 139 4.19 30.91 10.74
N ILE A 140 4.50 30.70 9.46
CA ILE A 140 5.16 29.48 8.97
C ILE A 140 6.62 29.49 9.44
N THR A 141 7.05 28.40 10.08
CA THR A 141 8.42 28.21 10.57
C THR A 141 9.12 27.11 9.80
N ASP A 142 10.45 27.02 9.92
CA ASP A 142 11.22 25.91 9.35
C ASP A 142 10.78 24.56 9.93
N GLN A 143 10.35 24.53 11.19
CA GLN A 143 9.82 23.33 11.84
C GLN A 143 8.54 22.82 11.15
N HIS A 144 7.65 23.73 10.74
CA HIS A 144 6.44 23.39 9.99
C HIS A 144 6.78 22.77 8.63
N ILE A 145 7.80 23.30 7.96
CA ILE A 145 8.28 22.73 6.69
C ILE A 145 8.82 21.32 6.91
N GLU A 146 9.65 21.13 7.94
CA GLU A 146 10.21 19.83 8.31
C GLU A 146 9.11 18.80 8.60
N TRP A 147 8.13 19.15 9.43
CA TRP A 147 6.98 18.28 9.73
C TRP A 147 6.22 17.89 8.46
N GLY A 148 5.96 18.85 7.57
CA GLY A 148 5.29 18.59 6.30
C GLY A 148 6.07 17.63 5.40
N VAL A 149 7.40 17.80 5.33
CA VAL A 149 8.29 16.89 4.60
C VAL A 149 8.26 15.48 5.22
N ASN A 150 8.31 15.35 6.55
CA ASN A 150 8.23 14.06 7.24
C ASN A 150 6.92 13.33 6.94
N LEU A 151 5.78 14.04 6.96
CA LEU A 151 4.49 13.48 6.57
C LEU A 151 4.47 13.04 5.10
N MET A 152 5.07 13.83 4.21
CA MET A 152 5.17 13.49 2.79
C MET A 152 5.99 12.21 2.59
N ILE A 153 7.15 12.07 3.25
CA ILE A 153 7.99 10.88 3.22
C ILE A 153 7.23 9.66 3.75
N ALA A 154 6.60 9.78 4.93
CA ALA A 154 5.81 8.71 5.52
C ALA A 154 4.66 8.27 4.59
N SER A 155 4.03 9.20 3.87
CA SER A 155 3.00 8.87 2.89
C SER A 155 3.55 8.09 1.68
N LYS A 156 4.80 8.34 1.27
CA LYS A 156 5.44 7.61 0.17
C LYS A 156 5.90 6.22 0.59
N LEU A 157 6.34 6.06 1.84
CA LEU A 157 6.56 4.74 2.46
C LEU A 157 5.26 3.93 2.49
N ASN A 158 4.16 4.53 2.94
CA ASN A 158 2.85 3.89 2.90
C ASN A 158 2.47 3.46 1.48
N PHE A 159 2.68 4.34 0.48
CA PHE A 159 2.44 4.00 -0.92
C PHE A 159 3.27 2.80 -1.34
N PHE A 160 4.56 2.80 -1.01
CA PHE A 160 5.48 1.73 -1.37
C PHE A 160 5.04 0.38 -0.78
N HIS A 161 4.56 0.33 0.46
CA HIS A 161 4.14 -0.94 1.07
C HIS A 161 2.69 -1.34 0.76
N THR A 162 1.79 -0.38 0.46
CA THR A 162 0.33 -0.64 0.44
C THR A 162 -0.40 -0.18 -0.83
N ASP A 163 0.26 0.47 -1.80
CA ASP A 163 -0.35 1.19 -2.94
C ASP A 163 -1.26 2.37 -2.53
N HIS A 164 -1.25 2.76 -1.25
CA HIS A 164 -2.01 3.87 -0.71
C HIS A 164 -1.09 4.83 0.02
N HIS A 165 -1.14 6.13 -0.34
CA HIS A 165 -0.42 7.15 0.42
C HIS A 165 -1.07 7.31 1.81
N ILE A 166 -2.40 7.35 1.82
CA ILE A 166 -3.27 7.36 2.99
C ILE A 166 -4.53 6.54 2.69
N GLY A 167 -4.91 5.68 3.63
CA GLY A 167 -6.07 4.78 3.53
C GLY A 167 -7.41 5.43 3.88
N THR A 168 -8.39 4.63 4.28
CA THR A 168 -9.66 5.15 4.83
C THR A 168 -9.51 5.75 6.23
N LYS A 169 -8.42 5.43 6.92
CA LYS A 169 -7.97 6.00 8.20
C LYS A 169 -6.48 6.32 8.10
N LEU A 170 -5.93 7.01 9.10
CA LEU A 170 -4.48 7.13 9.25
C LEU A 170 -3.90 5.77 9.62
N GLU A 171 -3.14 5.23 8.68
CA GLU A 171 -2.48 3.92 8.74
C GLU A 171 -0.99 4.13 8.43
N GLY A 172 -0.16 3.16 8.79
CA GLY A 172 1.29 3.29 8.75
C GLY A 172 1.84 3.81 10.07
N LEU A 173 2.94 3.20 10.52
CA LEU A 173 3.54 3.47 11.83
C LEU A 173 3.95 4.95 11.95
N TYR A 174 4.81 5.41 11.04
CA TYR A 174 5.37 6.75 11.06
C TYR A 174 4.35 7.86 10.78
N MET A 175 3.39 7.64 9.88
CA MET A 175 2.33 8.62 9.63
C MET A 175 1.51 8.89 10.90
N ARG A 176 1.16 7.83 11.65
CA ARG A 176 0.43 7.98 12.91
C ARG A 176 1.29 8.65 13.99
N GLN A 177 2.53 8.18 14.14
CA GLN A 177 3.48 8.74 15.11
C GLN A 177 3.70 10.23 14.87
N PHE A 178 4.00 10.65 13.64
CA PHE A 178 4.24 12.05 13.32
C PHE A 178 3.00 12.93 13.53
N ILE A 179 1.80 12.45 13.17
CA ILE A 179 0.59 13.25 13.42
C ILE A 179 0.33 13.42 14.92
N GLU A 180 0.48 12.36 15.70
CA GLU A 180 0.30 12.40 17.15
C GLU A 180 1.36 13.26 17.84
N GLU A 181 2.62 13.13 17.43
CA GLU A 181 3.75 13.86 18.00
C GLU A 181 3.70 15.36 17.67
N TYR A 182 3.37 15.73 16.43
CA TYR A 182 3.39 17.13 15.99
C TYR A 182 2.10 17.88 16.31
N PHE A 183 0.94 17.20 16.30
CA PHE A 183 -0.38 17.86 16.38
C PHE A 183 -1.32 17.27 17.43
N GLY A 184 -0.90 16.24 18.17
CA GLY A 184 -1.66 15.63 19.26
C GLY A 184 -2.64 14.53 18.84
N GLU A 185 -3.19 13.84 19.84
CA GLU A 185 -4.12 12.72 19.66
C GLU A 185 -5.45 13.13 18.99
N ASP A 186 -5.90 14.37 19.20
CA ASP A 186 -7.11 14.90 18.56
C ASP A 186 -6.95 14.98 17.04
N ALA A 187 -5.78 15.41 16.56
CA ALA A 187 -5.49 15.46 15.13
C ALA A 187 -5.42 14.04 14.51
N LEU A 188 -4.86 13.07 15.24
CA LEU A 188 -4.79 11.67 14.83
C LEU A 188 -6.17 11.06 14.56
N ASN A 189 -7.18 11.48 15.32
CA ASN A 189 -8.55 10.98 15.23
C ASN A 189 -9.49 11.86 14.39
N SER A 190 -9.01 13.03 13.92
CA SER A 190 -9.81 14.00 13.17
C SER A 190 -10.07 13.58 11.72
N HIS A 191 -11.34 13.66 11.31
CA HIS A 191 -11.72 13.42 9.92
C HIS A 191 -11.21 14.51 8.97
N ASP A 192 -11.17 15.76 9.43
CA ASP A 192 -10.75 16.91 8.64
C ASP A 192 -9.25 16.87 8.35
N VAL A 193 -8.44 16.51 9.35
CA VAL A 193 -6.99 16.24 9.20
C VAL A 193 -6.76 15.14 8.17
N LEU A 194 -7.52 14.04 8.25
CA LEU A 194 -7.43 12.96 7.26
C LEU A 194 -7.80 13.41 5.84
N ILE A 195 -8.81 14.28 5.68
CA ILE A 195 -9.19 14.84 4.38
C ILE A 195 -8.07 15.74 3.85
N ALA A 196 -7.54 16.63 4.68
CA ALA A 196 -6.46 17.55 4.32
C ALA A 196 -5.21 16.78 3.86
N LEU A 197 -4.79 15.78 4.63
CA LEU A 197 -3.67 14.93 4.26
C LEU A 197 -3.92 14.20 2.93
N LYS A 198 -5.11 13.63 2.72
CA LYS A 198 -5.46 12.99 1.44
C LYS A 198 -5.38 13.94 0.24
N SER A 199 -5.58 15.23 0.47
CA SER A 199 -5.42 16.24 -0.57
C SER A 199 -3.94 16.51 -0.85
N CYS A 200 -3.12 16.66 0.18
CA CYS A 200 -1.75 17.17 0.03
C CYS A 200 -0.67 16.11 -0.23
N VAL A 201 -0.80 14.88 0.29
CA VAL A 201 0.26 13.85 0.17
C VAL A 201 0.56 13.41 -1.26
N HIS A 202 -0.30 13.75 -2.22
CA HIS A 202 -0.09 13.44 -3.63
C HIS A 202 0.72 14.51 -4.38
N TRP A 203 0.96 15.67 -3.77
CA TRP A 203 1.68 16.76 -4.42
C TRP A 203 3.17 16.50 -4.54
N GLY A 204 3.80 15.79 -3.59
CA GLY A 204 5.22 15.46 -3.64
C GLY A 204 5.56 14.39 -4.68
N ASN A 205 6.68 14.58 -5.39
CA ASN A 205 7.20 13.66 -6.40
C ASN A 205 7.53 12.28 -5.80
N ILE A 206 6.89 11.23 -6.28
CA ILE A 206 7.12 9.88 -5.73
C ILE A 206 8.54 9.38 -5.99
N LYS A 207 9.09 9.59 -7.19
CA LYS A 207 10.41 9.08 -7.59
C LYS A 207 11.52 9.77 -6.82
N GLY A 208 11.45 11.10 -6.69
CA GLY A 208 12.42 11.88 -5.92
C GLY A 208 12.44 11.53 -4.43
N ILE A 209 11.27 11.29 -3.82
CA ILE A 209 11.21 10.91 -2.40
C ILE A 209 11.71 9.47 -2.19
N LEU A 210 11.34 8.52 -3.06
CA LEU A 210 11.89 7.16 -2.97
C LEU A 210 13.41 7.14 -3.20
N TYR A 211 13.93 8.04 -4.04
CA TYR A 211 15.37 8.22 -4.23
C TYR A 211 16.06 8.69 -2.94
N LYS A 212 15.45 9.65 -2.23
CA LYS A 212 15.95 10.11 -0.93
C LYS A 212 15.82 9.06 0.19
N LEU A 213 14.88 8.13 0.05
CA LEU A 213 14.75 6.92 0.89
C LEU A 213 15.71 5.79 0.47
N GLU A 214 16.60 6.04 -0.48
CA GLU A 214 17.64 5.10 -0.94
C GLU A 214 17.08 3.81 -1.57
N VAL A 215 15.86 3.87 -2.13
CA VAL A 215 15.32 2.76 -2.92
C VAL A 215 16.16 2.58 -4.20
N PRO A 216 16.72 1.38 -4.45
CA PRO A 216 17.61 1.16 -5.58
C PRO A 216 16.86 1.17 -6.93
N ASN A 217 17.61 1.35 -8.02
CA ASN A 217 17.17 1.14 -9.41
C ASN A 217 15.93 1.94 -9.85
N LEU A 218 15.69 3.10 -9.23
CA LEU A 218 14.67 4.04 -9.68
C LEU A 218 15.04 4.65 -11.03
N SER A 219 14.05 4.74 -11.91
CA SER A 219 14.17 5.48 -13.18
C SER A 219 14.01 6.97 -12.90
N LEU A 220 15.13 7.69 -12.85
CA LEU A 220 15.21 9.11 -12.50
C LEU A 220 15.71 9.93 -13.68
N SER A 221 15.07 11.07 -13.95
CA SER A 221 15.63 12.09 -14.84
C SER A 221 16.70 12.90 -14.11
N GLN A 222 17.58 13.52 -14.89
CA GLN A 222 18.60 14.44 -14.36
C GLN A 222 17.96 15.59 -13.56
N ASP A 223 16.85 16.14 -14.05
CA ASP A 223 16.11 17.20 -13.37
C ASP A 223 15.61 16.78 -11.98
N ILE A 224 15.12 15.54 -11.82
CA ILE A 224 14.70 15.03 -10.50
C ILE A 224 15.90 14.96 -9.55
N ILE A 225 17.03 14.44 -10.01
CA ILE A 225 18.26 14.34 -9.19
C ILE A 225 18.71 15.74 -8.74
N GLU A 226 18.74 16.71 -9.65
CA GLU A 226 19.15 18.08 -9.35
C GLU A 226 18.19 18.78 -8.39
N ASN A 227 16.87 18.68 -8.61
CA ASN A 227 15.87 19.29 -7.74
C ASN A 227 15.92 18.66 -6.33
N PHE A 228 16.09 17.34 -6.23
CA PHE A 228 16.13 16.61 -4.96
C PHE A 228 17.50 16.62 -4.27
N ALA A 229 18.55 17.18 -4.88
CA ALA A 229 19.85 17.35 -4.23
C ALA A 229 19.76 18.20 -2.95
N SER A 230 18.81 19.15 -2.91
CA SER A 230 18.54 19.99 -1.73
C SER A 230 17.42 19.46 -0.83
N PHE A 231 16.83 18.30 -1.15
CA PHE A 231 15.78 17.69 -0.34
C PHE A 231 16.38 17.19 0.98
N PRO A 232 15.73 17.42 2.15
CA PRO A 232 16.22 16.97 3.44
C PRO A 232 16.50 15.47 3.47
N ASP A 233 17.53 15.05 4.19
CA ASP A 233 17.78 13.61 4.36
C ASP A 233 16.71 13.00 5.27
N PRO A 234 15.99 11.94 4.82
CA PRO A 234 15.03 11.26 5.67
C PRO A 234 15.71 10.67 6.91
N LEU A 235 14.95 10.61 8.02
CA LEU A 235 15.39 9.96 9.25
C LEU A 235 15.85 8.51 8.97
N PRO A 236 16.92 8.02 9.62
CA PRO A 236 17.46 6.68 9.36
C PRO A 236 16.43 5.56 9.44
N GLU A 237 15.53 5.62 10.41
CA GLU A 237 14.47 4.64 10.63
C GLU A 237 13.45 4.58 9.48
N LEU A 238 13.24 5.70 8.76
CA LEU A 238 12.39 5.75 7.56
C LEU A 238 13.05 5.03 6.38
N LYS A 239 14.38 5.12 6.26
CA LYS A 239 15.16 4.39 5.24
C LYS A 239 15.14 2.89 5.53
N MET A 240 15.36 2.50 6.79
CA MET A 240 15.28 1.09 7.21
C MET A 240 13.89 0.48 6.98
N ASN A 241 12.83 1.27 7.15
CA ASN A 241 11.46 0.80 6.97
C ASN A 241 11.16 0.28 5.55
N ILE A 242 11.88 0.76 4.52
CA ILE A 242 11.79 0.23 3.15
C ILE A 242 11.99 -1.29 3.12
N TYR A 243 12.91 -1.80 3.95
CA TYR A 243 13.32 -3.19 3.97
C TYR A 243 12.58 -4.04 5.01
N GLU A 244 11.92 -3.42 5.99
CA GLU A 244 11.09 -4.13 6.98
C GLU A 244 9.86 -4.81 6.35
N ARG A 245 9.40 -4.28 5.21
CA ARG A 245 8.18 -4.74 4.54
C ARG A 245 8.35 -4.75 3.04
N TYR A 246 7.83 -5.80 2.44
CA TYR A 246 7.86 -5.93 0.99
C TYR A 246 7.02 -4.86 0.29
N PRO A 247 7.35 -4.54 -0.97
CA PRO A 247 6.60 -3.59 -1.78
C PRO A 247 5.16 -4.08 -2.05
N SER A 248 4.26 -3.13 -2.27
CA SER A 248 2.85 -3.42 -2.55
C SER A 248 2.69 -4.39 -3.72
N GLY A 249 1.77 -5.34 -3.57
CA GLY A 249 1.50 -6.40 -4.54
C GLY A 249 2.23 -7.73 -4.28
N THR A 250 3.20 -7.76 -3.38
CA THR A 250 4.04 -8.94 -3.11
C THR A 250 3.80 -9.61 -1.74
N SER A 251 2.92 -9.04 -0.91
CA SER A 251 2.68 -9.48 0.49
C SER A 251 2.43 -10.98 0.70
N LYS A 252 1.92 -11.70 -0.30
CA LYS A 252 1.70 -13.16 -0.23
C LYS A 252 3.02 -13.95 -0.19
N TYR A 253 4.07 -13.47 -0.86
CA TYR A 253 5.38 -14.13 -0.90
C TYR A 253 6.08 -13.97 0.46
N SER A 254 6.10 -12.75 0.99
CA SER A 254 6.58 -12.47 2.35
C SER A 254 5.83 -13.28 3.41
N LEU A 255 4.50 -13.40 3.29
CA LEU A 255 3.71 -14.23 4.20
C LEU A 255 4.15 -15.70 4.18
N ILE A 256 4.34 -16.27 2.99
CA ILE A 256 4.78 -17.66 2.83
C ILE A 256 6.18 -17.84 3.42
N ARG A 257 7.14 -16.95 3.10
CA ARG A 257 8.50 -17.03 3.62
C ARG A 257 8.55 -16.95 5.14
N LYS A 258 7.92 -15.92 5.73
CA LYS A 258 7.83 -15.76 7.19
C LYS A 258 7.17 -16.95 7.88
N ALA A 259 6.11 -17.52 7.28
CA ALA A 259 5.46 -18.70 7.83
C ALA A 259 6.35 -19.93 7.79
N ILE A 260 7.06 -20.17 6.69
CA ILE A 260 8.01 -21.29 6.55
C ILE A 260 9.17 -21.14 7.52
N ASP A 261 9.72 -19.94 7.67
CA ASP A 261 10.78 -19.64 8.63
C ASP A 261 10.32 -19.92 10.06
N LEU A 262 9.14 -19.42 10.44
CA LEU A 262 8.58 -19.64 11.76
C LEU A 262 8.37 -21.15 12.03
N LEU A 263 7.82 -21.88 11.06
CA LEU A 263 7.60 -23.33 11.21
C LEU A 263 8.92 -24.12 11.23
N CYS A 264 10.00 -23.61 10.64
CA CYS A 264 11.33 -24.21 10.75
C CYS A 264 11.86 -24.12 12.18
N ASP A 265 11.62 -23.01 12.87
CA ASP A 265 12.11 -22.77 14.23
C ASP A 265 11.29 -23.50 15.31
N TRP A 266 10.16 -24.13 14.93
CA TRP A 266 9.36 -24.93 15.82
C TRP A 266 10.07 -26.24 16.24
N LYS A 267 9.93 -26.62 17.52
CA LYS A 267 10.67 -27.70 18.19
C LYS A 267 10.61 -29.07 17.50
N TYR A 268 9.54 -29.39 16.77
CA TYR A 268 9.38 -30.67 16.07
C TYR A 268 9.46 -30.55 14.55
N SER A 269 9.96 -29.44 14.00
CA SER A 269 10.10 -29.21 12.56
C SER A 269 10.95 -30.27 11.85
N LYS A 270 11.89 -30.91 12.56
CA LYS A 270 12.71 -32.03 12.09
C LYS A 270 11.93 -33.31 11.81
N LEU A 271 10.73 -33.45 12.37
CA LEU A 271 9.88 -34.64 12.19
C LEU A 271 8.87 -34.50 11.05
N VAL A 272 8.68 -33.28 10.52
CA VAL A 272 7.70 -32.99 9.47
C VAL A 272 8.37 -33.16 8.11
N ASP A 273 8.10 -34.28 7.43
CA ASP A 273 8.54 -34.51 6.05
C ASP A 273 7.84 -33.54 5.09
N ILE A 274 8.55 -32.95 4.14
CA ILE A 274 7.92 -32.14 3.09
C ILE A 274 7.49 -33.02 1.91
N PRO A 275 6.28 -32.84 1.36
CA PRO A 275 5.87 -33.55 0.14
C PRO A 275 6.87 -33.33 -1.01
N PRO A 276 7.29 -34.37 -1.75
CA PRO A 276 8.35 -34.26 -2.78
C PRO A 276 8.08 -33.23 -3.88
N GLN A 277 6.80 -32.96 -4.19
CA GLN A 277 6.37 -31.98 -5.18
C GLN A 277 6.53 -30.53 -4.72
N ILE A 278 6.74 -30.29 -3.42
CA ILE A 278 6.92 -28.95 -2.87
C ILE A 278 8.41 -28.59 -2.96
N ASP A 279 8.67 -27.43 -3.53
CA ASP A 279 10.00 -26.84 -3.66
C ASP A 279 10.01 -25.45 -3.01
N PHE A 280 10.98 -25.21 -2.14
CA PHE A 280 11.18 -23.92 -1.47
C PHE A 280 12.15 -23.01 -2.23
N GLU A 281 12.99 -23.55 -3.12
CA GLU A 281 14.05 -22.78 -3.77
C GLU A 281 13.49 -21.59 -4.54
N TRP A 282 12.45 -21.81 -5.35
CA TRP A 282 11.86 -20.72 -6.15
C TRP A 282 11.25 -19.59 -5.31
N ILE A 283 10.70 -19.87 -4.11
CA ILE A 283 10.08 -18.83 -3.29
C ILE A 283 11.15 -18.08 -2.49
N PHE A 284 12.20 -18.76 -2.05
CA PHE A 284 13.35 -18.10 -1.42
C PHE A 284 14.09 -17.21 -2.42
N GLU A 285 14.35 -17.71 -3.64
CA GLU A 285 14.95 -16.93 -4.74
C GLU A 285 14.09 -15.70 -5.10
N LEU A 286 12.77 -15.87 -5.23
CA LEU A 286 11.88 -14.75 -5.52
C LEU A 286 11.85 -13.71 -4.38
N CYS A 287 11.91 -14.16 -3.13
CA CYS A 287 11.99 -13.27 -1.96
C CYS A 287 13.29 -12.47 -1.98
N HIS A 288 14.42 -13.13 -2.18
CA HIS A 288 15.74 -12.50 -2.32
C HIS A 288 15.76 -11.46 -3.47
N ASP A 289 15.18 -11.81 -4.63
CA ASP A 289 15.07 -10.88 -5.76
C ASP A 289 14.22 -9.65 -5.43
N ILE A 290 13.14 -9.83 -4.64
CA ILE A 290 12.28 -8.72 -4.19
C ILE A 290 13.03 -7.82 -3.20
N GLU A 291 13.79 -8.39 -2.27
CA GLU A 291 14.55 -7.63 -1.27
C GLU A 291 15.71 -6.86 -1.90
N SER A 292 16.37 -7.47 -2.88
CA SER A 292 17.48 -6.85 -3.62
C SER A 292 17.05 -5.71 -4.55
N ASP A 293 15.86 -5.81 -5.15
CA ASP A 293 15.32 -4.78 -6.05
C ASP A 293 13.80 -4.63 -5.91
N PRO A 294 13.33 -4.03 -4.81
CA PRO A 294 11.92 -4.03 -4.48
C PRO A 294 11.09 -3.14 -5.43
N ILE A 295 11.70 -2.13 -6.03
CA ILE A 295 10.96 -1.21 -6.90
C ILE A 295 10.44 -1.90 -8.15
N LYS A 296 11.15 -2.91 -8.68
CA LYS A 296 10.71 -3.71 -9.83
C LYS A 296 9.43 -4.49 -9.54
N TYR A 297 9.23 -4.89 -8.28
CA TYR A 297 8.09 -5.70 -7.86
C TYR A 297 6.94 -4.88 -7.27
N HIS A 298 7.06 -3.55 -7.23
CA HIS A 298 5.97 -2.70 -6.78
C HIS A 298 4.78 -2.74 -7.76
N LEU A 299 3.55 -2.80 -7.25
CA LEU A 299 2.30 -2.89 -8.04
C LEU A 299 2.16 -1.81 -9.13
N ARG A 300 2.72 -0.62 -8.87
CA ARG A 300 2.68 0.53 -9.78
C ARG A 300 3.94 0.74 -10.59
N SER A 301 4.92 -0.15 -10.48
CA SER A 301 6.24 0.04 -11.08
C SER A 301 6.16 0.37 -12.57
N SER A 302 5.39 -0.40 -13.33
CA SER A 302 5.11 -0.12 -14.75
C SER A 302 4.27 1.14 -14.96
N THR A 303 3.13 1.27 -14.29
CA THR A 303 2.18 2.38 -14.54
C THR A 303 2.70 3.77 -14.15
N LYS A 304 3.60 3.84 -13.16
CA LYS A 304 4.26 5.07 -12.71
C LYS A 304 5.71 5.18 -13.21
N GLN A 305 6.13 4.28 -14.08
CA GLN A 305 7.49 4.22 -14.64
C GLN A 305 8.56 4.36 -13.55
N LEU A 306 8.40 3.62 -12.44
CA LEU A 306 9.28 3.75 -11.27
C LEU A 306 10.67 3.18 -11.53
N CYS A 307 10.79 2.21 -12.43
CA CYS A 307 12.05 1.63 -12.89
C CYS A 307 11.92 1.27 -14.39
N ASP A 308 13.06 0.99 -15.03
CA ASP A 308 13.11 0.73 -16.48
C ASP A 308 12.62 -0.68 -16.86
N ASN A 309 12.72 -1.64 -15.94
CA ASN A 309 12.43 -3.06 -16.17
C ASN A 309 11.47 -3.64 -15.11
N PRO A 310 10.24 -3.10 -15.00
CA PRO A 310 9.27 -3.54 -13.99
C PRO A 310 8.84 -4.99 -14.21
N VAL A 311 8.65 -5.74 -13.12
CA VAL A 311 8.10 -7.09 -13.18
C VAL A 311 6.59 -7.05 -13.37
N ASN A 312 6.08 -7.82 -14.32
CA ASN A 312 4.64 -8.00 -14.48
C ASN A 312 4.10 -8.92 -13.37
N LEU A 313 3.54 -8.32 -12.31
CA LEU A 313 2.98 -9.07 -11.18
C LEU A 313 1.81 -9.99 -11.57
N GLN A 314 1.10 -9.71 -12.67
CA GLN A 314 0.03 -10.58 -13.14
C GLN A 314 0.60 -11.87 -13.75
N GLU A 315 1.61 -11.74 -14.62
CA GLU A 315 2.33 -12.89 -15.18
C GLU A 315 3.04 -13.70 -14.10
N LEU A 316 3.68 -13.02 -13.15
CA LEU A 316 4.31 -13.66 -11.99
C LEU A 316 3.28 -14.45 -11.18
N ASN A 317 2.10 -13.87 -10.93
CA ASN A 317 1.02 -14.56 -10.25
C ASN A 317 0.55 -15.79 -11.03
N VAL A 318 0.34 -15.69 -12.35
CA VAL A 318 -0.05 -16.82 -13.19
C VAL A 318 0.99 -17.93 -13.15
N LYS A 319 2.27 -17.59 -13.25
CA LYS A 319 3.40 -18.53 -13.22
C LYS A 319 3.45 -19.34 -11.92
N TYR A 320 3.25 -18.70 -10.77
CA TYR A 320 3.44 -19.32 -9.46
C TYR A 320 2.15 -19.67 -8.71
N ASN A 321 0.95 -19.36 -9.24
CA ASN A 321 -0.33 -19.53 -8.54
C ASN A 321 -0.53 -20.94 -7.93
N ALA A 322 -0.21 -21.98 -8.69
CA ALA A 322 -0.35 -23.37 -8.22
C ALA A 322 0.60 -23.66 -7.04
N ARG A 323 1.86 -23.25 -7.14
CA ARG A 323 2.88 -23.45 -6.10
C ARG A 323 2.57 -22.63 -4.84
N ILE A 324 2.09 -21.40 -5.00
CA ILE A 324 1.62 -20.53 -3.91
C ILE A 324 0.51 -21.24 -3.12
N LYS A 325 -0.50 -21.78 -3.82
CA LYS A 325 -1.60 -22.51 -3.17
C LYS A 325 -1.11 -23.76 -2.44
N GLN A 326 -0.19 -24.52 -3.04
CA GLN A 326 0.40 -25.70 -2.40
C GLN A 326 1.15 -25.33 -1.12
N LEU A 327 1.95 -24.26 -1.13
CA LEU A 327 2.67 -23.80 0.07
C LEU A 327 1.71 -23.28 1.14
N LEU A 328 0.69 -22.51 0.78
CA LEU A 328 -0.31 -22.02 1.73
C LEU A 328 -1.15 -23.14 2.33
N ASN A 329 -1.48 -24.18 1.55
CA ASN A 329 -2.12 -25.39 2.05
C ASN A 329 -1.20 -26.13 3.02
N LEU A 330 0.07 -26.35 2.67
CA LEU A 330 1.06 -26.97 3.55
C LEU A 330 1.17 -26.24 4.90
N ILE A 331 1.34 -24.91 4.85
CA ILE A 331 1.43 -24.05 6.05
C ILE A 331 0.16 -24.19 6.89
N SER A 332 -1.02 -24.09 6.27
CA SER A 332 -2.30 -24.22 6.99
C SER A 332 -2.43 -25.59 7.65
N THR A 333 -2.11 -26.67 6.94
CA THR A 333 -2.19 -28.04 7.46
C THR A 333 -1.28 -28.24 8.67
N ILE A 334 -0.02 -27.78 8.60
CA ILE A 334 0.93 -27.92 9.72
C ILE A 334 0.41 -27.16 10.95
N ILE A 335 0.04 -25.88 10.80
CA ILE A 335 -0.41 -25.05 11.93
C ILE A 335 -1.71 -25.57 12.56
N ASN A 336 -2.62 -26.16 11.79
CA ASN A 336 -3.87 -26.69 12.35
C ASN A 336 -3.74 -28.06 13.01
N ILE A 337 -2.75 -28.87 12.62
CA ILE A 337 -2.54 -30.21 13.20
C ILE A 337 -1.70 -30.12 14.47
N PHE A 338 -0.62 -29.33 14.44
CA PHE A 338 0.30 -29.25 15.56
C PHE A 338 -0.01 -28.06 16.46
N PRO A 339 -0.09 -28.26 17.78
CA PRO A 339 -0.21 -27.15 18.72
C PRO A 339 1.13 -26.42 18.90
N GLU A 340 1.05 -25.15 19.30
CA GLU A 340 2.20 -24.33 19.71
C GLU A 340 3.32 -24.27 18.67
N THR A 341 2.93 -24.17 17.40
CA THR A 341 3.86 -23.90 16.29
C THR A 341 4.40 -22.47 16.36
N GLY A 342 3.71 -21.58 17.06
CA GLY A 342 3.93 -20.14 17.05
C GLY A 342 3.26 -19.44 15.86
N GLY A 343 2.69 -20.21 14.92
CA GLY A 343 2.09 -19.72 13.68
C GLY A 343 0.58 -19.49 13.78
N GLU A 344 -0.04 -19.74 14.93
CA GLU A 344 -1.50 -19.72 15.10
C GLU A 344 -2.10 -18.36 14.74
N PHE A 345 -1.37 -17.26 15.01
CA PHE A 345 -1.80 -15.91 14.64
C PHE A 345 -1.89 -15.71 13.12
N LEU A 346 -1.11 -16.45 12.33
CA LEU A 346 -1.11 -16.36 10.87
C LEU A 346 -2.44 -16.84 10.27
N LEU A 347 -3.15 -17.75 10.95
CA LEU A 347 -4.45 -18.27 10.51
C LEU A 347 -5.55 -17.19 10.45
N GLN A 348 -5.33 -16.03 11.07
CA GLN A 348 -6.21 -14.86 10.96
C GLN A 348 -6.09 -14.17 9.58
N ASN A 349 -5.01 -14.44 8.84
CA ASN A 349 -4.78 -13.86 7.52
C ASN A 349 -5.68 -14.54 6.47
N SER A 350 -6.49 -13.75 5.77
CA SER A 350 -7.43 -14.25 4.76
C SER A 350 -6.78 -14.96 3.57
N LYS A 351 -5.46 -14.82 3.38
CA LYS A 351 -4.71 -15.55 2.35
C LYS A 351 -4.41 -17.00 2.75
N ILE A 352 -4.35 -17.31 4.05
CA ILE A 352 -4.15 -18.68 4.52
C ILE A 352 -5.48 -19.43 4.39
N PRO A 353 -5.54 -20.53 3.63
CA PRO A 353 -6.74 -21.34 3.48
C PRO A 353 -7.25 -21.82 4.83
N LYS A 354 -8.56 -21.78 5.01
CA LYS A 354 -9.20 -22.40 6.17
C LYS A 354 -8.98 -23.90 6.13
N PHE A 355 -8.83 -24.52 7.29
CA PHE A 355 -8.77 -25.96 7.40
C PHE A 355 -10.14 -26.57 7.08
N THR A 356 -10.28 -27.14 5.88
CA THR A 356 -11.53 -27.73 5.38
C THR A 356 -11.45 -29.26 5.35
N PRO A 357 -12.60 -29.97 5.29
CA PRO A 357 -12.62 -31.43 5.15
C PRO A 357 -11.80 -31.96 3.96
N ASP A 358 -11.72 -31.18 2.87
CA ASP A 358 -10.94 -31.54 1.69
C ASP A 358 -9.43 -31.63 2.02
N LEU A 359 -8.90 -30.68 2.78
CA LEU A 359 -7.51 -30.69 3.29
C LEU A 359 -7.27 -31.83 4.29
N ILE A 360 -8.26 -32.13 5.14
CA ILE A 360 -8.19 -33.20 6.16
C ILE A 360 -8.09 -34.59 5.52
N SER A 361 -8.70 -34.77 4.36
CA SER A 361 -8.76 -36.05 3.65
C SER A 361 -7.53 -36.41 2.82
N GLU A 362 -6.53 -35.51 2.72
CA GLU A 362 -5.30 -35.78 1.98
C GLU A 362 -4.39 -36.75 2.75
N GLU A 363 -3.74 -37.67 2.04
CA GLU A 363 -2.81 -38.68 2.61
C GLU A 363 -1.73 -38.05 3.50
N TYR A 364 -1.24 -36.88 3.08
CA TYR A 364 -0.26 -36.11 3.85
C TYR A 364 -0.80 -35.62 5.20
N CYS A 365 -2.04 -35.13 5.24
CA CYS A 365 -2.70 -34.70 6.48
C CYS A 365 -2.82 -35.87 7.47
N ALA A 366 -3.25 -37.04 7.00
CA ALA A 366 -3.35 -38.23 7.84
C ALA A 366 -1.99 -38.66 8.41
N LYS A 367 -0.91 -38.50 7.63
CA LYS A 367 0.47 -38.77 8.08
C LYS A 367 0.88 -37.82 9.22
N LEU A 368 0.55 -36.53 9.11
CA LEU A 368 0.84 -35.53 10.14
C LEU A 368 0.00 -35.70 11.40
N ILE A 369 -1.29 -36.04 11.30
CA ILE A 369 -2.14 -36.35 12.47
C ILE A 369 -1.54 -37.50 13.26
N LYS A 370 -1.16 -38.59 12.58
CA LYS A 370 -0.51 -39.74 13.23
C LYS A 370 0.80 -39.37 13.91
N LEU A 371 1.58 -38.47 13.30
CA LEU A 371 2.81 -37.96 13.90
C LEU A 371 2.50 -37.14 15.17
N GLN A 372 1.50 -36.27 15.13
CA GLN A 372 1.06 -35.51 16.30
C GLN A 372 0.58 -36.42 17.44
N GLU A 373 -0.23 -37.44 17.16
CA GLU A 373 -0.66 -38.43 18.16
C GLU A 373 0.54 -39.16 18.80
N GLN A 374 1.58 -39.43 18.02
CA GLN A 374 2.80 -40.04 18.53
C GLN A 374 3.60 -39.08 19.41
N ILE A 375 3.75 -37.83 19.00
CA ILE A 375 4.42 -36.78 19.79
C ILE A 375 3.71 -36.60 21.12
N GLU A 376 2.39 -36.41 21.12
CA GLU A 376 1.58 -36.26 22.33
C GLU A 376 1.74 -37.47 23.25
N SER A 377 1.75 -38.68 22.70
CA SER A 377 1.97 -39.89 23.51
C SER A 377 3.33 -39.90 24.24
N TYR A 378 4.37 -39.26 23.71
CA TYR A 378 5.66 -39.15 24.38
C TYR A 378 5.74 -37.93 25.31
N GLU A 379 5.13 -36.80 24.94
CA GLU A 379 5.01 -35.64 25.82
C GLU A 379 4.22 -35.99 27.10
N ASP A 380 3.16 -36.79 26.99
CA ASP A 380 2.41 -37.35 28.12
C ASP A 380 3.26 -38.25 29.04
N LYS A 381 4.37 -38.78 28.53
CA LYS A 381 5.35 -39.56 29.31
C LYS A 381 6.50 -38.69 29.83
N GLU A 382 6.40 -37.37 29.69
CA GLU A 382 7.41 -36.38 30.07
C GLU A 382 8.76 -36.59 29.37
N TRP A 383 8.74 -37.10 28.13
CA TRP A 383 9.97 -37.16 27.32
C TRP A 383 10.37 -35.75 26.89
N ASP A 384 11.68 -35.50 26.85
CA ASP A 384 12.18 -34.25 26.30
C ASP A 384 12.06 -34.22 24.76
N VAL A 385 12.12 -33.02 24.21
CA VAL A 385 11.97 -32.79 22.76
C VAL A 385 13.02 -33.56 21.96
N GLU A 386 14.26 -33.60 22.46
CA GLU A 386 15.41 -34.17 21.75
C GLU A 386 15.28 -35.70 21.63
N ASP A 387 14.85 -36.36 22.70
CA ASP A 387 14.55 -37.78 22.77
C ASP A 387 13.36 -38.15 21.89
N ILE A 388 12.30 -37.33 21.89
CA ILE A 388 11.13 -37.52 21.01
C ILE A 388 11.56 -37.45 19.54
N VAL A 389 12.32 -36.42 19.18
CA VAL A 389 12.83 -36.24 17.83
C VAL A 389 13.71 -37.42 17.44
N LEU A 390 14.67 -37.81 18.27
CA LEU A 390 15.57 -38.95 18.02
C LEU A 390 14.80 -40.27 17.86
N ARG A 391 13.72 -40.46 18.64
CA ARG A 391 12.93 -41.70 18.64
C ARG A 391 12.00 -41.82 17.43
N LEU A 392 11.32 -40.73 17.07
CA LEU A 392 10.38 -40.69 15.96
C LEU A 392 11.05 -40.47 14.61
N TYR A 393 12.34 -40.16 14.62
CA TYR A 393 13.15 -40.01 13.44
C TYR A 393 13.09 -41.24 12.52
N THR A 394 12.73 -41.03 11.25
CA THR A 394 12.55 -42.08 10.25
C THR A 394 13.78 -42.34 9.38
N GLY A 395 14.84 -41.52 9.51
CA GLY A 395 16.07 -41.69 8.72
C GLY A 395 16.22 -40.75 7.51
N ASP A 396 15.17 -40.02 7.13
CA ASP A 396 15.16 -39.14 5.94
C ASP A 396 15.33 -37.65 6.33
N LEU A 397 16.47 -37.31 6.94
CA LEU A 397 16.81 -35.94 7.37
C LEU A 397 16.68 -34.94 6.22
N GLU A 398 17.15 -35.32 5.02
CA GLU A 398 17.26 -34.42 3.86
C GLU A 398 15.92 -33.85 3.40
N ASN A 399 14.79 -34.48 3.74
CA ASN A 399 13.47 -34.05 3.32
C ASN A 399 12.60 -33.43 4.44
N SER A 400 13.13 -33.30 5.66
CA SER A 400 12.42 -32.64 6.76
C SER A 400 12.22 -31.13 6.48
N LEU A 401 11.17 -30.54 7.06
CA LEU A 401 10.93 -29.10 6.99
C LEU A 401 12.16 -28.32 7.46
N PHE A 402 12.74 -28.72 8.59
CA PHE A 402 13.93 -28.08 9.15
C PHE A 402 15.10 -28.06 8.16
N GLU A 403 15.55 -29.22 7.68
CA GLU A 403 16.73 -29.29 6.80
C GLU A 403 16.50 -28.57 5.47
N ARG A 404 15.31 -28.69 4.90
CA ARG A 404 14.97 -28.02 3.64
C ARG A 404 14.95 -26.50 3.79
N VAL A 405 14.50 -25.97 4.92
CA VAL A 405 14.52 -24.53 5.17
C VAL A 405 15.93 -24.06 5.52
N MET A 406 16.66 -24.77 6.38
CA MET A 406 18.04 -24.42 6.75
C MET A 406 18.98 -24.38 5.54
N LYS A 407 18.84 -25.30 4.60
CA LYS A 407 19.57 -25.26 3.32
C LYS A 407 19.29 -23.99 2.53
N MET A 408 18.06 -23.48 2.58
CA MET A 408 17.71 -22.23 1.91
C MET A 408 18.20 -21.02 2.70
N ARG A 409 18.16 -21.05 4.04
CA ARG A 409 18.76 -20.00 4.89
C ARG A 409 20.26 -19.87 4.65
N GLU A 410 20.97 -20.99 4.50
CA GLU A 410 22.39 -20.99 4.17
C GLU A 410 22.65 -20.47 2.74
N LYS A 411 21.80 -20.85 1.77
CA LYS A 411 21.91 -20.38 0.38
C LYS A 411 21.68 -18.87 0.25
N PHE A 412 20.78 -18.31 1.05
CA PHE A 412 20.38 -16.90 1.05
C PHE A 412 20.70 -16.25 2.40
N SER A 413 21.93 -16.44 2.89
CA SER A 413 22.37 -15.96 4.21
C SER A 413 22.26 -14.45 4.37
N ASP A 414 22.48 -13.71 3.28
CA ASP A 414 22.48 -12.25 3.24
C ASP A 414 21.09 -11.66 3.58
N ASP A 415 20.00 -12.44 3.46
CA ASP A 415 18.63 -12.03 3.82
C ASP A 415 18.39 -12.07 5.35
N TYR A 416 19.32 -12.63 6.13
CA TYR A 416 19.21 -12.86 7.59
C TYR A 416 20.22 -12.07 8.43
N GLU A 417 21.09 -11.27 7.80
CA GLU A 417 22.01 -10.32 8.44
C GLU A 417 21.42 -8.90 8.49
#